data_AF-A0A2H3DA14-F1
#
_entry.id   AF-A0A2H3DA14-F1
#
_cell.length_a   1.000
_cell.length_b   1.000
_cell.length_c   1.000
_cell.angle_alpha   90.00
_cell.angle_beta   90.00
_cell.angle_gamma   90.00
#
_symmetry.space_group_name_H-M   'P 1'
#
loop_
_entity.id
_entity.type
_entity.pdbx_description
1 polymer ?
#
loop_
_entity_poly.entity_id
_entity_poly.type
_entity_poly.pdbx_seq_one_letter_code
_entity_poly.pdbx_strand_id
1 'polypeptide(L)'
;MPNGESMRVILLEYIEGIMLAQLEDKYPSHASPQGKPTPKESYTEWREIAKELRVPALRDMSAIVECGVVHCNFKTQNITITSTTPRQVVYIDFAFSTLGVPQHPIEVHKNSYRSVAPPPGCCRQHTKDVEQWLKKNSPGGLMYQSGCNSEY
;
A
#
# COMPACT_ATOMS: atom_id res chain seq x y z
N MET A 1 16.63 27.91 16.44
CA MET A 1 17.01 26.89 17.45
C MET A 1 17.68 27.59 18.64
N PRO A 2 17.74 27.00 19.85
CA PRO A 2 18.33 27.64 21.03
C PRO A 2 19.75 28.21 20.81
N ASN A 3 20.47 27.70 19.80
CA ASN A 3 21.83 28.09 19.43
C ASN A 3 21.90 28.99 18.17
N GLY A 4 20.80 29.61 17.74
CA GLY A 4 20.78 30.46 16.54
C GLY A 4 20.84 29.71 15.20
N GLU A 5 20.81 28.37 15.22
CA GLU A 5 20.81 27.56 14.00
C GLU A 5 19.50 27.74 13.23
N SER A 6 19.65 27.82 11.91
CA SER A 6 18.54 27.88 10.96
C SER A 6 18.02 26.46 10.71
N MET A 7 16.74 26.24 10.98
CA MET A 7 16.05 24.96 10.75
C MET A 7 15.13 25.10 9.54
N ARG A 8 15.12 24.08 8.67
CA ARG A 8 14.08 23.93 7.66
C ARG A 8 12.96 23.07 8.26
N VAL A 9 11.76 23.61 8.28
CA VAL A 9 10.56 22.92 8.77
C VAL A 9 9.65 22.67 7.58
N ILE A 10 9.22 21.42 7.42
CA ILE A 10 8.17 21.05 6.48
C ILE A 10 6.92 20.82 7.32
N LEU A 11 5.87 21.60 7.07
CA LEU A 11 4.56 21.42 7.68
C LEU A 11 3.72 20.57 6.74
N LEU A 12 3.26 19.44 7.27
CA LEU A 12 2.39 18.50 6.56
C LEU A 12 1.08 18.35 7.33
N GLU A 13 0.06 17.86 6.64
CA GLU A 13 -1.19 17.46 7.27
C GLU A 13 -0.93 16.37 8.33
N TYR A 14 -1.60 16.49 9.48
CA TYR A 14 -1.60 15.43 10.48
C TYR A 14 -2.58 14.34 10.04
N ILE A 15 -2.08 13.12 9.88
CA ILE A 15 -2.88 11.97 9.47
C ILE A 15 -3.15 11.11 10.71
N GLU A 16 -4.38 11.15 11.21
CA GLU A 16 -4.83 10.24 12.26
C GLU A 16 -5.06 8.84 11.67
N GLY A 17 -4.36 7.83 12.19
CA GLY A 17 -4.41 6.49 11.62
C GLY A 17 -3.41 5.51 12.19
N ILE A 18 -3.26 4.38 11.50
CA ILE A 18 -2.26 3.34 11.80
C ILE A 18 -1.36 3.13 10.60
N MET A 19 -0.09 2.82 10.84
CA MET A 19 0.81 2.42 9.75
C MET A 19 0.41 1.04 9.21
N LEU A 20 0.66 0.81 7.93
CA LEU A 20 0.40 -0.48 7.29
C LEU A 20 1.20 -1.62 7.96
N ALA A 21 2.43 -1.33 8.39
CA ALA A 21 3.25 -2.26 9.18
C ALA A 21 2.56 -2.69 10.50
N GLN A 22 1.86 -1.79 11.18
CA GLN A 22 1.13 -2.13 12.42
C GLN A 22 -0.09 -3.00 12.13
N LEU A 23 -0.71 -2.82 10.96
CA LEU A 23 -1.81 -3.66 10.50
C LEU A 23 -1.32 -5.09 10.17
N GLU A 24 -0.12 -5.22 9.60
CA GLU A 24 0.52 -6.53 9.35
C GLU A 24 0.81 -7.30 10.62
N ASP A 25 1.29 -6.61 11.66
CA ASP A 25 1.54 -7.21 12.97
C ASP A 25 0.23 -7.72 13.61
N LYS A 26 -0.90 -7.04 13.36
CA LYS A 26 -2.24 -7.46 13.82
C LYS A 26 -2.75 -8.71 13.09
N TYR A 27 -2.38 -8.88 11.81
CA TYR A 27 -2.83 -10.00 10.96
C TYR A 27 -1.64 -10.74 10.35
N PRO A 28 -0.86 -11.46 11.17
CA PRO A 28 0.37 -12.10 10.71
C PRO A 28 0.10 -13.23 9.71
N SER A 29 1.16 -13.60 8.98
CA SER A 29 1.11 -14.69 8.00
C SER A 29 0.79 -16.05 8.63
N HIS A 30 -0.17 -16.78 8.05
CA HIS A 30 -0.38 -18.21 8.30
C HIS A 30 0.76 -19.07 7.74
N ALA A 31 1.56 -18.54 6.81
CA ALA A 31 2.74 -19.23 6.28
C ALA A 31 3.96 -19.08 7.21
N SER A 32 3.88 -18.26 8.27
CA SER A 32 4.92 -18.19 9.27
C SER A 32 4.93 -19.48 10.10
N PRO A 33 6.06 -20.21 10.17
CA PRO A 33 6.16 -21.45 10.96
C PRO A 33 5.94 -21.22 12.46
N GLN A 34 5.95 -19.97 12.92
CA GLN A 34 5.74 -19.55 14.31
C GLN A 34 4.33 -18.99 14.56
N GLY A 35 3.52 -18.80 13.51
CA GLY A 35 2.19 -18.21 13.62
C GLY A 35 1.15 -19.23 14.07
N LYS A 36 0.56 -19.03 15.27
CA LYS A 36 -0.72 -19.68 15.58
C LYS A 36 -1.73 -19.24 14.51
N PRO A 37 -2.60 -20.13 14.01
CA PRO A 37 -3.60 -19.75 13.02
C PRO A 37 -4.45 -18.60 13.56
N THR A 38 -4.57 -17.54 12.76
CA THR A 38 -5.37 -16.37 13.14
C THR A 38 -6.83 -16.83 13.25
N PRO A 39 -7.59 -16.42 14.28
CA PRO A 39 -9.00 -16.77 14.38
C PRO A 39 -9.78 -16.44 13.10
N LYS A 40 -10.76 -17.27 12.73
CA LYS A 40 -11.56 -17.11 11.51
C LYS A 40 -12.25 -15.73 11.42
N GLU A 41 -12.63 -15.17 12.57
CA GLU A 41 -13.22 -13.83 12.69
C GLU A 41 -12.23 -12.74 12.25
N SER A 42 -10.98 -12.85 12.70
CA SER A 42 -9.89 -11.94 12.31
C SER A 42 -9.57 -12.03 10.82
N TYR A 43 -9.73 -13.20 10.19
CA TYR A 43 -9.60 -13.33 8.73
C TYR A 43 -10.70 -12.56 7.99
N THR A 44 -11.94 -12.65 8.47
CA THR A 44 -13.08 -11.97 7.84
C THR A 44 -12.90 -10.46 7.94
N GLU A 45 -12.52 -9.96 9.12
CA GLU A 45 -12.19 -8.55 9.36
C GLU A 45 -11.05 -8.07 8.44
N TRP A 46 -9.93 -8.81 8.40
CA TRP A 46 -8.80 -8.50 7.52
C TRP A 46 -9.23 -8.42 6.05
N ARG A 47 -10.05 -9.36 5.59
CA ARG A 47 -10.49 -9.43 4.19
C ARG A 47 -11.33 -8.21 3.81
N GLU A 48 -12.23 -7.76 4.68
CA GLU A 48 -13.04 -6.57 4.41
C GLU A 48 -12.18 -5.30 4.42
N ILE A 49 -11.25 -5.16 5.38
CA ILE A 49 -10.27 -4.06 5.40
C ILE A 49 -9.43 -4.07 4.12
N ALA A 50 -8.93 -5.24 3.70
CA ALA A 50 -8.10 -5.36 2.50
C ALA A 50 -8.86 -4.95 1.23
N LYS A 51 -10.15 -5.30 1.11
CA LYS A 51 -10.99 -4.86 0.00
C LYS A 51 -11.23 -3.37 0.02
N GLU A 52 -11.55 -2.80 1.19
CA GLU A 52 -11.79 -1.37 1.39
C GLU A 52 -10.57 -0.55 0.96
N LEU A 53 -9.37 -0.97 1.33
CA LEU A 53 -8.13 -0.24 1.07
C LEU A 53 -7.58 -0.43 -0.35
N ARG A 54 -7.92 -1.54 -1.02
CA ARG A 54 -7.31 -1.89 -2.31
C ARG A 54 -7.62 -0.88 -3.40
N VAL A 55 -8.88 -0.46 -3.54
CA VAL A 55 -9.29 0.46 -4.62
C VAL A 55 -8.72 1.86 -4.40
N PRO A 56 -8.80 2.47 -3.19
CA PRO A 56 -8.13 3.73 -2.89
C PRO A 56 -6.62 3.68 -3.17
N ALA A 57 -5.92 2.67 -2.67
CA ALA A 57 -4.49 2.50 -2.90
C ALA A 57 -4.11 2.49 -4.40
N LEU A 58 -4.90 1.81 -5.23
CA LEU A 58 -4.65 1.78 -6.68
C LEU A 58 -4.91 3.14 -7.34
N ARG A 59 -5.93 3.88 -6.89
CA ARG A 59 -6.25 5.22 -7.41
C ARG A 59 -5.18 6.24 -7.03
N ASP A 60 -4.76 6.23 -5.77
CA ASP A 60 -3.73 7.16 -5.26
C ASP A 60 -2.39 6.92 -5.97
N MET A 61 -2.07 5.65 -6.24
CA MET A 61 -0.92 5.29 -7.07
C MET A 61 -1.02 5.81 -8.50
N SER A 62 -2.20 5.70 -9.13
CA SER A 62 -2.44 6.29 -10.46
C SER A 62 -2.21 7.80 -10.42
N ALA A 63 -2.71 8.47 -9.39
CA ALA A 63 -2.55 9.91 -9.23
C ALA A 63 -1.06 10.32 -9.04
N ILE A 64 -0.29 9.56 -8.26
CA ILE A 64 1.16 9.76 -8.12
C ILE A 64 1.86 9.64 -9.48
N VAL A 65 1.50 8.62 -10.26
CA VAL A 65 2.05 8.39 -11.62
C VAL A 65 1.65 9.50 -12.59
N GLU A 66 0.40 9.93 -12.57
CA GLU A 66 -0.12 11.01 -13.42
C GLU A 66 0.57 12.35 -13.13
N CYS A 67 1.04 12.55 -11.90
CA CYS A 67 1.90 13.68 -11.52
C CYS A 67 3.36 13.55 -12.00
N GLY A 68 3.71 12.49 -12.74
CA GLY A 68 5.08 12.23 -13.21
C GLY A 68 6.04 11.85 -12.08
N VAL A 69 5.52 11.27 -10.99
CA VAL A 69 6.28 10.89 -9.79
C VAL A 69 6.46 9.37 -9.72
N VAL A 70 7.68 8.94 -9.45
CA VAL A 70 8.00 7.56 -9.07
C VAL A 70 8.44 7.59 -7.60
N HIS A 71 7.68 6.94 -6.72
CA HIS A 71 7.91 7.04 -5.27
C HIS A 71 9.16 6.28 -4.79
N CYS A 72 9.56 5.22 -5.50
CA CYS A 72 10.76 4.38 -5.27
C CYS A 72 10.88 3.68 -3.89
N ASN A 73 9.97 3.92 -2.94
CA ASN A 73 10.10 3.45 -1.55
C ASN A 73 8.74 3.05 -0.95
N PHE A 74 8.00 2.19 -1.65
CA PHE A 74 6.75 1.59 -1.16
C PHE A 74 7.01 0.54 -0.09
N LYS A 75 7.33 1.01 1.11
CA LYS A 75 7.44 0.19 2.32
C LYS A 75 6.23 0.41 3.19
N THR A 76 5.88 -0.60 3.97
CA THR A 76 4.67 -0.61 4.81
C THR A 76 4.79 0.36 6.00
N GLN A 77 6.01 0.76 6.34
CA GLN A 77 6.28 1.85 7.30
C GLN A 77 6.02 3.25 6.72
N ASN A 78 5.93 3.38 5.40
CA ASN A 78 5.76 4.65 4.69
C ASN A 78 4.31 4.86 4.21
N ILE A 79 3.40 4.02 4.68
CA ILE A 79 2.00 4.03 4.31
C ILE A 79 1.16 4.05 5.58
N THR A 80 0.28 5.04 5.69
CA THR A 80 -0.67 5.20 6.79
C THR A 80 -2.08 4.92 6.28
N ILE A 81 -2.88 4.22 7.08
CA ILE A 81 -4.30 4.03 6.86
C ILE A 81 -5.06 4.94 7.83
N THR A 82 -5.94 5.77 7.30
CA THR A 82 -6.72 6.70 8.15
C THR A 82 -7.67 5.96 9.08
N SER A 83 -7.94 6.55 10.25
CA SER A 83 -8.98 6.06 11.18
C SER A 83 -10.41 6.38 10.72
N THR A 84 -10.56 7.28 9.75
CA THR A 84 -11.84 7.75 9.19
C THR A 84 -12.51 6.71 8.29
N THR A 85 -13.83 6.80 8.11
CA THR A 85 -14.59 5.95 7.18
C THR A 85 -15.18 6.82 6.05
N PRO A 86 -14.96 6.49 4.77
CA PRO A 86 -14.18 5.35 4.28
C PRO A 86 -12.68 5.52 4.59
N ARG A 87 -11.99 4.42 4.89
CA ARG A 87 -10.54 4.44 5.14
C ARG A 87 -9.79 4.83 3.87
N GLN A 88 -8.76 5.64 4.04
CA GLN A 88 -7.88 6.08 2.96
C GLN A 88 -6.46 5.59 3.18
N VAL A 89 -5.71 5.46 2.08
CA VAL A 89 -4.30 5.07 2.07
C VAL A 89 -3.47 6.33 1.81
N VAL A 90 -2.55 6.65 2.71
CA VAL A 90 -1.74 7.86 2.62
C VAL A 90 -0.26 7.51 2.61
N TYR A 91 0.46 8.03 1.62
CA TYR A 91 1.91 7.85 1.46
C TYR A 91 2.61 9.03 2.14
N ILE A 92 3.52 8.75 3.07
CA ILE A 92 4.09 9.78 3.95
C ILE A 92 5.58 10.07 3.74
N ASP A 93 6.29 9.26 2.95
CA ASP A 93 7.73 9.40 2.74
C ASP A 93 8.09 9.39 1.25
N PHE A 94 8.28 10.58 0.69
CA PHE A 94 8.71 10.77 -0.68
C PHE A 94 10.22 11.04 -0.82
N ALA A 95 11.05 10.82 0.22
CA ALA A 95 12.46 11.20 0.20
C ALA A 95 13.28 10.55 -0.93
N PHE A 96 12.87 9.36 -1.39
CA PHE A 96 13.51 8.63 -2.48
C PHE A 96 12.82 8.82 -3.83
N SER A 97 11.84 9.72 -3.92
CA SER A 97 11.03 9.87 -5.12
C SER A 97 11.77 10.57 -6.25
N THR A 98 11.49 10.12 -7.47
CA THR A 98 11.96 10.77 -8.70
C THR A 98 10.81 11.56 -9.31
N LEU A 99 11.08 12.81 -9.69
CA LEU A 99 10.10 13.74 -10.28
C LEU A 99 10.36 13.93 -11.78
N GLY A 100 9.33 14.34 -12.52
CA GLY A 100 9.45 14.70 -13.95
C GLY A 100 9.77 13.50 -14.84
N VAL A 101 9.38 12.30 -14.41
CA VAL A 101 9.67 11.06 -15.12
C VAL A 101 8.71 10.92 -16.30
N PRO A 102 9.20 10.77 -17.55
CA PRO A 102 8.34 10.49 -18.70
C PRO A 102 7.55 9.19 -18.49
N GLN A 103 6.37 9.05 -19.09
CA GLN A 103 5.50 7.87 -18.87
C GLN A 103 6.21 6.53 -19.12
N HIS A 104 7.09 6.45 -20.11
CA HIS A 104 7.80 5.22 -20.47
C HIS A 104 8.69 4.66 -19.33
N PRO A 105 9.54 5.44 -18.63
CA PRO A 105 10.27 4.97 -17.46
C PRO A 105 9.40 4.67 -16.22
N ILE A 106 8.18 5.21 -16.10
CA ILE A 106 7.24 4.85 -15.02
C ILE A 106 6.79 3.39 -15.15
N GLU A 107 6.53 2.95 -16.37
CA GLU A 107 6.20 1.54 -16.67
C GLU A 107 7.38 0.61 -16.37
N VAL A 108 8.61 1.06 -16.63
CA VAL A 108 9.86 0.30 -16.39
C VAL A 108 10.21 0.20 -14.91
N HIS A 109 10.03 1.28 -14.14
CA HIS A 109 10.32 1.29 -12.70
C HIS A 109 9.27 0.55 -11.87
N LYS A 110 8.20 0.05 -12.51
CA LYS A 110 7.13 -0.73 -11.88
C LYS A 110 6.82 -0.13 -10.52
N ASN A 111 6.16 1.03 -10.49
CA ASN A 111 5.39 1.46 -9.33
C ASN A 111 4.44 0.31 -8.98
N SER A 112 4.95 -0.65 -8.21
CA SER A 112 4.46 -2.00 -8.32
C SER A 112 3.17 -1.97 -7.55
N TYR A 113 2.04 -1.98 -8.26
CA TYR A 113 0.72 -2.01 -7.63
C TYR A 113 0.58 -3.16 -6.60
N ARG A 114 1.51 -4.12 -6.65
CA ARG A 114 1.72 -5.22 -5.72
C ARG A 114 2.24 -4.84 -4.34
N SER A 115 3.06 -3.80 -4.20
CA SER A 115 3.74 -3.45 -2.93
C SER A 115 2.90 -2.57 -1.99
N VAL A 116 1.70 -2.17 -2.42
CA VAL A 116 1.01 -1.01 -1.84
C VAL A 116 -0.35 -1.32 -1.23
N ALA A 117 -0.99 -2.39 -1.69
CA ALA A 117 -2.09 -2.95 -0.92
C ALA A 117 -1.52 -3.56 0.37
N PRO A 118 -2.25 -3.53 1.50
CA PRO A 118 -1.87 -4.28 2.70
C PRO A 118 -1.36 -5.63 2.25
N PRO A 119 -0.08 -5.95 2.54
CA PRO A 119 0.50 -7.12 1.95
C PRO A 119 -0.41 -8.28 2.33
N PRO A 120 -0.64 -9.19 1.38
CA PRO A 120 -1.48 -10.34 1.59
C PRO A 120 -0.70 -11.35 2.43
N GLY A 121 -0.17 -10.89 3.56
CA GLY A 121 0.73 -11.60 4.44
C GLY A 121 0.09 -12.88 4.92
N CYS A 122 -1.24 -12.95 5.03
CA CYS A 122 -1.92 -14.11 5.57
C CYS A 122 -1.57 -15.43 4.81
N CYS A 123 -1.95 -15.61 3.54
CA CYS A 123 -1.49 -16.73 2.71
C CYS A 123 -1.83 -16.51 1.21
N ARG A 124 -1.22 -17.30 0.32
CA ARG A 124 -1.48 -17.25 -1.14
C ARG A 124 -2.97 -17.40 -1.49
N GLN A 125 -3.73 -18.15 -0.69
CA GLN A 125 -5.17 -18.30 -0.91
C GLN A 125 -5.92 -16.99 -0.63
N HIS A 126 -5.59 -16.31 0.47
CA HIS A 126 -6.22 -15.03 0.82
C HIS A 126 -5.85 -13.91 -0.16
N THR A 127 -4.63 -13.96 -0.72
CA THR A 127 -4.26 -13.09 -1.85
C THR A 127 -5.23 -13.29 -3.02
N LYS A 128 -5.47 -14.55 -3.42
CA LYS A 128 -6.35 -14.87 -4.55
C LYS A 128 -7.78 -14.40 -4.32
N ASP A 129 -8.29 -14.50 -3.11
CA ASP A 129 -9.67 -14.07 -2.78
C ASP A 129 -9.86 -12.57 -3.00
N VAL A 130 -8.88 -11.75 -2.60
CA VAL A 130 -8.91 -10.30 -2.81
C VAL A 130 -8.68 -9.94 -4.28
N GLU A 131 -7.76 -10.63 -4.96
CA GLU A 131 -7.53 -10.45 -6.41
C GLU A 131 -8.78 -10.79 -7.25
N GLN A 132 -9.45 -11.90 -6.93
CA GLN A 132 -10.69 -12.30 -7.61
C GLN A 132 -11.82 -11.30 -7.34
N TRP A 133 -11.92 -10.79 -6.11
CA TRP A 133 -12.87 -9.73 -5.79
C TRP A 133 -12.57 -8.47 -6.60
N LEU A 134 -11.31 -8.05 -6.67
CA LEU A 134 -10.90 -6.88 -7.42
C LEU A 134 -11.20 -7.03 -8.91
N LYS A 135 -10.91 -8.18 -9.53
CA LYS A 135 -11.24 -8.45 -10.94
C LYS A 135 -12.73 -8.30 -11.26
N LYS A 136 -13.61 -8.59 -10.28
CA LYS A 136 -15.06 -8.44 -10.43
C LYS A 136 -15.56 -7.03 -10.17
N ASN A 137 -14.82 -6.22 -9.41
CA ASN A 137 -15.27 -4.91 -8.90
C ASN A 137 -14.33 -3.76 -9.32
N SER A 138 -13.37 -3.99 -10.20
CA SER A 138 -12.39 -2.99 -10.61
C SER A 138 -13.09 -1.89 -11.39
N PRO A 139 -12.93 -0.61 -11.01
CA PRO A 139 -13.33 0.51 -11.85
C PRO A 139 -12.63 0.38 -13.20
N GLY A 140 -13.39 0.47 -14.30
CA GLY A 140 -12.83 0.38 -15.65
C GLY A 140 -11.66 1.35 -15.81
N GLY A 141 -10.49 0.83 -16.20
CA GLY A 141 -9.26 1.61 -16.39
C GLY A 141 -8.07 1.22 -15.48
N LEU A 142 -8.32 0.64 -14.30
CA LEU A 142 -7.24 0.17 -13.42
C LEU A 142 -6.84 -1.27 -13.79
N MET A 143 -5.87 -1.43 -14.70
CA MET A 143 -5.32 -2.76 -15.02
C MET A 143 -4.51 -3.30 -13.84
N TYR A 144 -5.09 -4.26 -13.11
CA TYR A 144 -4.34 -5.09 -12.18
C TYR A 144 -3.40 -6.02 -12.97
N GLN A 145 -2.11 -5.65 -13.08
CA GLN A 145 -1.10 -6.57 -13.59
C GLN A 145 -0.69 -7.56 -12.49
N SER A 146 -1.21 -8.78 -12.56
CA SER A 146 -0.67 -9.90 -11.79
C SER A 146 0.68 -10.31 -12.39
N GLY A 147 1.78 -9.75 -11.90
CA GLY A 147 3.13 -10.20 -12.25
C GLY A 147 3.48 -11.61 -11.73
N CYS A 148 2.81 -12.67 -12.14
CA CYS A 148 3.39 -14.00 -11.97
C CYS A 148 4.64 -14.10 -12.85
N ASN A 149 5.77 -13.61 -12.35
CA ASN A 149 7.10 -14.08 -12.70
C ASN A 149 7.61 -14.64 -11.36
N SER A 150 7.56 -15.96 -11.12
CA SER A 150 8.45 -16.97 -11.69
C SER A 150 9.90 -16.47 -11.61
N GLU A 151 10.62 -17.08 -10.66
CA GLU A 151 12.07 -17.29 -10.62
C GLU A 151 12.94 -16.07 -10.90
N TYR A 152 13.57 -15.52 -9.85
CA TYR A 152 15.02 -15.53 -9.62
C TYR A 152 15.30 -15.07 -8.18
#